data_AF-A0A5J5MSA0-F1
#
_entry.id   AF-A0A5J5MSA0-F1
#
_cell.length_a   1.000
_cell.length_b   1.000
_cell.length_c   1.000
_cell.angle_alpha   90.00
_cell.angle_beta   90.00
_cell.angle_gamma   90.00
#
_symmetry.space_group_name_H-M   'P 1'
#
loop_
_entity.id
_entity.type
_entity.pdbx_description
1 polymer ?
#
loop_
_entity_poly.entity_id
_entity_poly.type
_entity_poly.pdbx_seq_one_letter_code
_entity_poly.pdbx_strand_id
1 'polypeptide(L)'
;MAALSRILAGKSHGQGSLVGCKEGSSLEETGFNWGEYLEETGASAAPHTSFKHVEISIQSNFQPGMKLEVANKKNPDTYWVATVITTCGQLLLLRYCGYGEDRRADFWCDVVIADLHPVGWCTQNNKTLMPPDDLKSVQTIPSDANWRISLLLVLENF
;
A
#
# COMPACT_ATOMS: atom_id res chain seq x y z
N MET A 1 -15.55 13.10 -15.63
CA MET A 1 -15.96 11.82 -16.25
C MET A 1 -15.20 10.71 -15.55
N ALA A 2 -15.97 9.81 -14.92
CA ALA A 2 -15.64 8.46 -14.44
C ALA A 2 -14.37 8.25 -13.58
N ALA A 3 -14.58 8.30 -12.25
CA ALA A 3 -14.00 7.47 -11.18
C ALA A 3 -13.94 8.37 -9.94
N LEU A 4 -14.97 8.43 -9.09
CA LEU A 4 -15.11 7.54 -7.95
C LEU A 4 -16.54 7.69 -7.37
N SER A 5 -17.53 7.12 -8.06
CA SER A 5 -18.90 6.98 -7.53
C SER A 5 -19.15 5.51 -7.30
N ARG A 6 -18.74 4.97 -6.15
CA ARG A 6 -19.08 3.61 -5.71
C ARG A 6 -18.71 3.38 -4.24
N ILE A 7 -19.35 4.12 -3.34
CA ILE A 7 -19.59 3.63 -1.98
C ILE A 7 -21.06 3.95 -1.64
N LEU A 8 -21.87 2.88 -1.73
CA LEU A 8 -23.16 2.62 -1.08
C LEU A 8 -24.33 3.57 -1.36
N ALA A 9 -25.00 3.36 -2.51
CA ALA A 9 -26.40 3.74 -2.70
C ALA A 9 -27.29 2.50 -2.56
N GLY A 10 -27.93 2.33 -1.40
CA GLY A 10 -29.06 1.43 -1.20
C GLY A 10 -30.36 2.24 -1.21
N LYS A 11 -31.15 2.16 -2.30
CA LYS A 11 -32.53 2.65 -2.37
C LYS A 11 -33.47 1.57 -1.82
N SER A 12 -34.38 1.92 -0.91
CA SER A 12 -35.69 1.26 -0.82
C SER A 12 -36.77 2.27 -0.45
N HIS A 13 -37.95 2.08 -1.03
CA HIS A 13 -39.13 2.92 -0.93
C HIS A 13 -40.23 2.04 -0.33
N GLY A 14 -40.95 2.51 0.70
CA GLY A 14 -42.07 1.77 1.29
C GLY A 14 -42.72 2.50 2.46
N GLN A 15 -43.94 2.98 2.27
CA GLN A 15 -44.84 3.54 3.29
C GLN A 15 -45.29 2.48 4.31
N GLY A 16 -45.53 2.88 5.56
CA GLY A 16 -46.32 2.11 6.53
C GLY A 16 -46.13 2.55 7.98
N SER A 17 -47.19 3.04 8.61
CA SER A 17 -47.25 3.50 10.00
C SER A 17 -47.55 2.36 10.99
N LEU A 18 -47.01 2.47 12.23
CA LEU A 18 -47.65 2.23 13.55
C LEU A 18 -46.83 1.39 14.57
N VAL A 19 -46.54 2.05 15.70
CA VAL A 19 -46.55 1.60 17.11
C VAL A 19 -45.54 0.53 17.60
N GLY A 20 -44.77 0.88 18.64
CA GLY A 20 -44.27 -0.09 19.64
C GLY A 20 -42.95 0.27 20.32
N CYS A 21 -42.98 0.59 21.61
CA CYS A 21 -41.79 0.76 22.46
C CYS A 21 -41.17 -0.59 22.88
N LYS A 22 -39.87 -0.80 22.59
CA LYS A 22 -38.78 -1.21 23.52
C LYS A 22 -37.74 -2.16 22.88
N GLU A 23 -36.48 -1.83 23.21
CA GLU A 23 -35.29 -2.69 23.38
C GLU A 23 -34.71 -3.44 22.19
N GLY A 24 -33.43 -3.11 21.94
CA GLY A 24 -32.57 -3.74 20.95
C GLY A 24 -32.11 -2.73 19.90
N SER A 25 -31.23 -1.78 20.26
CA SER A 25 -30.55 -0.98 19.23
C SER A 25 -29.55 -1.89 18.52
N SER A 26 -30.05 -2.67 17.56
CA SER A 26 -29.32 -2.98 16.34
C SER A 26 -28.72 -1.67 15.88
N LEU A 27 -27.41 -1.52 16.04
CA LEU A 27 -26.68 -0.42 15.43
C LEU A 27 -26.82 -0.67 13.93
N GLU A 28 -27.85 -0.07 13.32
CA GLU A 28 -27.79 0.22 11.90
C GLU A 28 -26.48 0.97 11.71
N GLU A 29 -25.56 0.39 10.94
CA GLU A 29 -24.34 1.05 10.52
C GLU A 29 -24.76 2.14 9.52
N THR A 30 -25.39 3.19 10.03
CA THR A 30 -25.71 4.40 9.32
C THR A 30 -24.36 5.02 8.98
N GLY A 31 -23.91 4.77 7.75
CA GLY A 31 -22.61 5.24 7.28
C GLY A 31 -22.45 6.73 7.56
N PHE A 32 -21.26 7.10 8.04
CA PHE A 32 -20.97 8.48 8.40
C PHE A 32 -21.11 9.42 7.20
N ASN A 33 -21.96 10.46 7.33
CA ASN A 33 -22.20 11.44 6.28
C ASN A 33 -21.36 12.70 6.51
N TRP A 34 -20.30 12.86 5.70
CA TRP A 34 -19.44 14.04 5.75
C TRP A 34 -20.17 15.36 5.48
N GLY A 35 -21.23 15.36 4.65
CA GLY A 35 -22.00 16.55 4.33
C GLY A 35 -22.74 17.10 5.55
N GLU A 36 -23.50 16.23 6.21
CA GLU A 36 -24.22 16.56 7.44
C GLU A 36 -23.27 17.00 8.56
N TYR A 37 -22.16 16.29 8.76
CA TYR A 37 -21.15 16.66 9.77
C TYR A 37 -20.56 18.06 9.53
N LEU A 38 -20.21 18.40 8.28
CA LEU A 38 -19.64 19.71 7.96
C LEU A 38 -20.66 20.83 8.16
N GLU A 39 -21.93 20.58 7.83
CA GLU A 39 -23.03 21.52 8.07
C GLU A 39 -23.28 21.74 9.57
N GLU A 40 -23.40 20.65 10.35
CA GLU A 40 -23.66 20.70 11.80
C GLU A 40 -22.53 21.39 12.58
N THR A 41 -21.27 21.13 12.20
CA THR A 41 -20.10 21.69 12.88
C THR A 41 -19.73 23.08 12.36
N GLY A 42 -20.32 23.53 11.25
CA GLY A 42 -19.91 24.74 10.53
C GLY A 42 -18.47 24.65 10.00
N ALA A 43 -17.91 23.45 9.90
CA ALA A 43 -16.57 23.24 9.39
C ALA A 43 -16.53 23.29 7.86
N SER A 44 -15.37 23.61 7.31
CA SER A 44 -15.15 23.59 5.87
C SER A 44 -14.19 22.45 5.51
N ALA A 45 -14.52 21.69 4.46
CA ALA A 45 -13.61 20.69 3.93
C ALA A 45 -12.35 21.36 3.38
N ALA A 46 -11.18 20.80 3.71
CA ALA A 46 -9.94 21.22 3.11
C ALA A 46 -10.02 21.04 1.57
N PRO A 47 -9.64 22.05 0.76
CA PRO A 47 -9.63 21.92 -0.69
C PRO A 47 -8.79 20.72 -1.14
N HIS A 48 -9.19 20.04 -2.23
CA HIS A 48 -8.41 18.91 -2.77
C HIS A 48 -6.98 19.31 -3.15
N THR A 49 -6.78 20.56 -3.59
CA THR A 49 -5.46 21.16 -3.88
C THR A 49 -4.55 21.26 -2.66
N SER A 50 -5.09 21.15 -1.45
CA SER A 50 -4.31 21.09 -0.21
C SER A 50 -3.55 19.76 -0.08
N PHE A 51 -3.95 18.74 -0.84
CA PHE A 51 -3.42 17.38 -0.77
C PHE A 51 -2.62 17.01 -2.02
N LYS A 52 -1.49 17.69 -2.24
CA LYS A 52 -0.60 17.46 -3.41
C LYS A 52 -0.20 15.99 -3.61
N HIS A 53 -0.06 15.24 -2.52
CA HIS A 53 0.27 13.82 -2.58
C HIS A 53 -0.79 13.00 -3.34
N VAL A 54 -2.07 13.40 -3.33
CA VAL A 54 -3.14 12.69 -4.05
C VAL A 54 -2.94 12.81 -5.56
N GLU A 55 -2.56 13.97 -6.07
CA GLU A 55 -2.29 14.16 -7.50
C GLU A 55 -1.04 13.37 -7.94
N ILE A 56 -0.02 13.33 -7.09
CA ILE A 56 1.22 12.56 -7.33
C ILE A 56 0.94 11.05 -7.34
N SER A 57 0.02 10.56 -6.48
CA SER A 57 -0.36 9.14 -6.45
C SER A 57 -0.91 8.68 -7.80
N ILE A 58 -1.79 9.50 -8.38
CA ILE A 58 -2.46 9.24 -9.66
C ILE A 58 -1.47 9.21 -10.82
N GLN A 59 -0.39 9.99 -10.72
CA GLN A 59 0.69 10.00 -11.71
C GLN A 59 1.70 8.86 -11.53
N SER A 60 1.80 8.28 -10.33
CA SER A 60 2.71 7.16 -10.09
C SER A 60 2.16 5.89 -10.76
N ASN A 61 2.97 5.25 -11.60
CA ASN A 61 2.58 4.00 -12.27
C ASN A 61 2.73 2.76 -11.37
N PHE A 62 3.02 2.94 -10.08
CA PHE A 62 3.15 1.84 -9.13
C PHE A 62 1.77 1.30 -8.73
N GLN A 63 1.68 -0.01 -8.55
CA GLN A 63 0.46 -0.69 -8.11
C GLN A 63 0.79 -1.68 -7.00
N PRO A 64 -0.12 -1.91 -6.03
CA PRO A 64 -0.01 -3.01 -5.09
C PRO A 64 0.27 -4.34 -5.81
N GLY A 65 1.21 -5.12 -5.28
CA GLY A 65 1.67 -6.38 -5.86
C GLY A 65 2.91 -6.27 -6.76
N MET A 66 3.26 -5.08 -7.25
CA MET A 66 4.49 -4.89 -8.03
C MET A 66 5.74 -5.21 -7.19
N LYS A 67 6.77 -5.77 -7.83
CA LYS A 67 8.08 -6.00 -7.22
C LYS A 67 9.10 -5.01 -7.75
N LEU A 68 9.94 -4.51 -6.85
CA LEU A 68 10.95 -3.49 -7.13
C LEU A 68 12.28 -3.88 -6.50
N GLU A 69 13.38 -3.48 -7.10
CA GLU A 69 14.71 -3.51 -6.49
C GLU A 69 14.94 -2.18 -5.77
N VAL A 70 15.26 -2.26 -4.47
CA VAL A 70 15.40 -1.11 -3.57
C VAL A 70 16.82 -1.07 -3.04
N ALA A 71 17.49 0.08 -3.12
CA ALA A 71 18.84 0.23 -2.59
C ALA A 71 18.92 0.01 -1.07
N ASN A 72 19.96 -0.70 -0.62
CA ASN A 72 20.23 -0.89 0.79
C ASN A 72 20.81 0.38 1.42
N LYS A 73 20.20 0.88 2.50
CA LYS A 73 20.63 2.09 3.21
C LYS A 73 22.10 2.07 3.68
N LYS A 74 22.59 0.89 4.09
CA LYS A 74 23.95 0.71 4.63
C LYS A 74 25.01 0.47 3.54
N ASN A 75 24.60 0.00 2.36
CA ASN A 75 25.51 -0.35 1.28
C ASN A 75 24.88 0.03 -0.09
N PRO A 76 25.16 1.24 -0.60
CA PRO A 76 24.52 1.80 -1.79
C PRO A 76 24.72 1.01 -3.08
N ASP A 77 25.73 0.12 -3.17
CA ASP A 77 25.96 -0.71 -4.36
C ASP A 77 25.15 -2.00 -4.37
N THR A 78 24.28 -2.16 -3.38
CA THR A 78 23.53 -3.38 -3.14
C THR A 78 22.05 -3.08 -2.99
N TYR A 79 21.25 -3.96 -3.55
CA TYR A 79 19.80 -3.78 -3.64
C TYR A 79 19.09 -5.02 -3.15
N TRP A 80 17.84 -4.88 -2.75
CA TRP A 80 16.99 -6.02 -2.43
C TRP A 80 15.58 -5.88 -2.97
N VAL A 81 14.96 -7.01 -3.25
CA VAL A 81 13.61 -7.04 -3.82
C VAL A 81 12.59 -6.74 -2.73
N ALA A 82 11.70 -5.79 -2.99
CA ALA A 82 10.53 -5.51 -2.16
C ALA A 82 9.25 -5.56 -2.99
N THR A 83 8.14 -5.93 -2.35
CA THR A 83 6.81 -5.89 -2.93
C THR A 83 6.10 -4.62 -2.48
N VAL A 84 5.40 -3.94 -3.40
CA VAL A 84 4.50 -2.83 -3.10
C VAL A 84 3.26 -3.37 -2.42
N ILE A 85 3.06 -3.04 -1.14
CA ILE A 85 1.88 -3.43 -0.36
C ILE A 85 0.74 -2.44 -0.61
N THR A 86 1.03 -1.14 -0.59
CA THR A 86 0.07 -0.09 -0.93
C THR A 86 0.77 1.17 -1.43
N THR A 87 0.01 2.02 -2.11
CA THR A 87 0.44 3.31 -2.65
C THR A 87 -0.29 4.43 -1.93
N CYS A 88 0.44 5.44 -1.47
CA CYS A 88 -0.10 6.63 -0.84
C CYS A 88 0.64 7.87 -1.34
N GLY A 89 0.20 8.43 -2.47
CA GLY A 89 0.92 9.54 -3.06
C GLY A 89 2.30 9.18 -3.53
N GLN A 90 3.28 9.98 -3.12
CA GLN A 90 4.69 9.73 -3.34
C GLN A 90 5.26 8.63 -2.43
N LEU A 91 4.48 8.11 -1.49
CA LEU A 91 4.93 7.09 -0.56
C LEU A 91 4.43 5.71 -0.99
N LEU A 92 5.33 4.75 -1.01
CA LEU A 92 5.01 3.33 -1.14
C LEU A 92 5.18 2.67 0.21
N LEU A 93 4.19 1.86 0.61
CA LEU A 93 4.40 0.90 1.67
C LEU A 93 5.01 -0.35 1.03
N LEU A 94 6.23 -0.69 1.43
CA LEU A 94 7.00 -1.79 0.86
C LEU A 94 7.25 -2.88 1.91
N ARG A 95 7.32 -4.12 1.44
CA ARG A 95 7.84 -5.26 2.23
C ARG A 95 8.96 -5.95 1.49
N TYR A 96 10.12 -6.11 2.13
CA TYR A 96 11.20 -6.90 1.55
C TYR A 96 10.80 -8.36 1.35
N CYS A 97 11.20 -8.93 0.22
CA CYS A 97 11.07 -10.36 -0.04
C CYS A 97 11.83 -11.14 1.04
N GLY A 98 11.17 -12.15 1.61
CA GLY A 98 11.66 -12.93 2.75
C GLY A 98 10.82 -12.76 4.02
N TYR A 99 10.13 -11.63 4.20
CA TYR A 99 9.26 -11.44 5.38
C TYR A 99 7.87 -12.09 5.26
N GLY A 100 7.54 -12.72 4.12
CA GLY A 100 6.24 -13.35 3.90
C GLY A 100 5.08 -12.38 4.16
N GLU A 101 4.18 -12.76 5.07
CA GLU A 101 3.01 -11.96 5.46
C GLU A 101 3.20 -11.11 6.73
N ASP A 102 4.43 -10.97 7.23
CA ASP A 102 4.70 -10.18 8.44
C ASP A 102 4.60 -8.67 8.19
N ARG A 103 3.44 -8.10 8.50
CA ARG A 103 3.15 -6.66 8.40
C ARG A 103 4.03 -5.78 9.29
N ARG A 104 4.68 -6.35 10.32
CA ARG A 104 5.60 -5.57 11.18
C ARG A 104 6.88 -5.18 10.48
N ALA A 105 7.21 -5.87 9.38
CA ALA A 105 8.37 -5.59 8.54
C ALA A 105 8.08 -4.59 7.41
N ASP A 106 6.85 -4.10 7.29
CA ASP A 106 6.49 -3.12 6.27
C ASP A 106 7.13 -1.77 6.59
N PHE A 107 7.59 -1.06 5.57
CA PHE A 107 8.20 0.26 5.71
C PHE A 107 7.73 1.21 4.62
N TRP A 108 7.59 2.48 4.99
CA TRP A 108 7.30 3.55 4.05
C TRP A 108 8.56 3.98 3.31
N CYS A 109 8.41 4.19 2.01
CA CYS A 109 9.48 4.56 1.10
C CYS A 109 9.00 5.69 0.19
N ASP A 110 9.79 6.76 0.09
CA ASP A 110 9.48 7.90 -0.77
C ASP A 110 10.05 7.67 -2.17
N VAL A 111 9.20 7.67 -3.20
CA VAL A 111 9.60 7.36 -4.59
C VAL A 111 10.53 8.39 -5.22
N VAL A 112 10.58 9.61 -4.68
CA VAL A 112 11.42 10.69 -5.21
C VAL A 112 12.83 10.61 -4.64
N ILE A 113 12.93 10.21 -3.36
CA ILE A 113 14.21 10.17 -2.63
C ILE A 113 14.86 8.79 -2.73
N ALA A 114 14.05 7.74 -2.75
CA ALA A 114 14.57 6.37 -2.78
C ALA A 114 15.04 5.98 -4.18
N ASP A 115 16.11 5.21 -4.21
CA ASP A 115 16.62 4.60 -5.43
C ASP A 115 15.86 3.28 -5.68
N LEU A 116 14.84 3.38 -6.53
CA LEU A 116 13.90 2.31 -6.86
C LEU A 116 14.00 1.95 -8.33
N HIS A 117 14.09 0.64 -8.60
CA HIS A 117 14.21 0.14 -9.96
C HIS A 117 13.28 -1.04 -10.23
N PRO A 118 12.89 -1.27 -11.50
CA PRO A 118 12.22 -2.51 -11.86
C PRO A 118 13.13 -3.71 -11.62
N VAL A 119 12.53 -4.87 -11.39
CA VAL A 119 13.27 -6.14 -11.27
C VAL A 119 14.13 -6.38 -12.51
N GLY A 120 15.37 -6.82 -12.28
CA GLY A 120 16.37 -7.09 -13.32
C GLY A 120 17.34 -5.93 -13.57
N TRP A 121 17.10 -4.76 -12.98
CA TRP A 121 17.97 -3.59 -13.15
C TRP A 121 19.39 -3.84 -12.61
N CYS A 122 19.53 -4.50 -11.45
CA CYS A 122 20.83 -4.82 -10.88
C CYS A 122 21.70 -5.65 -11.83
N THR A 123 21.09 -6.67 -12.46
CA THR A 123 21.78 -7.51 -13.45
C THR A 123 22.27 -6.69 -14.64
N GLN A 124 21.46 -5.74 -15.12
CA GLN A 124 21.80 -4.89 -16.25
C GLN A 124 22.88 -3.85 -15.92
N ASN A 125 22.92 -3.38 -14.67
CA ASN A 125 23.81 -2.30 -14.23
C ASN A 125 25.01 -2.78 -13.41
N ASN A 126 25.29 -4.09 -13.43
CA ASN A 126 26.39 -4.71 -12.68
C ASN A 126 26.36 -4.38 -11.17
N LYS A 127 25.14 -4.30 -10.61
CA LYS A 127 24.89 -4.15 -9.17
C LYS A 127 24.55 -5.49 -8.54
N THR A 128 24.67 -5.55 -7.22
CA THR A 128 24.49 -6.81 -6.49
C THR A 128 23.14 -6.84 -5.78
N LEU A 129 22.31 -7.84 -6.09
CA LEU A 129 21.20 -8.19 -5.23
C LEU A 129 21.76 -8.82 -3.95
N MET A 130 21.41 -8.27 -2.79
CA MET A 130 21.80 -8.81 -1.49
C MET A 130 20.80 -8.37 -0.42
N PRO A 131 20.33 -9.30 0.45
CA PRO A 131 19.40 -8.94 1.51
C PRO A 131 20.07 -7.96 2.50
N PRO A 132 19.33 -6.97 3.04
CA PRO A 132 19.80 -6.17 4.16
C PRO A 132 20.28 -7.06 5.31
N ASP A 133 21.29 -6.60 6.07
CA ASP A 133 21.84 -7.39 7.18
C ASP A 133 20.78 -7.74 8.24
N ASP A 134 19.83 -6.84 8.47
CA ASP A 134 18.75 -7.01 9.43
C ASP A 134 17.73 -8.09 8.97
N LEU A 135 17.75 -8.45 7.68
CA LEU A 135 16.90 -9.47 7.07
C LEU A 135 17.57 -10.85 6.99
N LYS A 136 18.92 -10.92 6.98
CA LYS A 136 19.67 -12.18 6.96
C LYS A 136 19.41 -13.06 8.20
N SER A 137 18.94 -12.48 9.30
CA SER A 137 18.59 -13.19 10.53
C SER A 137 17.18 -13.79 10.50
N VAL A 138 16.36 -13.46 9.50
CA VAL A 138 14.99 -13.96 9.36
C VAL A 138 15.05 -15.35 8.73
N GLN A 139 14.64 -16.37 9.49
CA GLN A 139 14.68 -17.81 9.15
C GLN A 139 14.10 -18.19 7.77
N THR A 140 13.34 -17.31 7.14
CA THR A 140 12.68 -17.53 5.85
C THR A 140 13.58 -17.29 4.64
N ILE A 141 14.68 -16.53 4.77
CA ILE A 141 15.68 -16.45 3.70
C ILE A 141 16.69 -17.56 3.95
N PRO A 142 16.86 -18.52 3.02
CA PRO A 142 17.89 -19.54 3.16
C PRO A 142 19.24 -18.86 3.42
N SER A 143 19.88 -19.18 4.55
CA SER A 143 21.21 -18.68 4.92
C SER A 143 22.27 -19.08 3.91
N ASP A 144 21.97 -20.11 3.11
CA ASP A 144 22.85 -20.63 2.09
C ASP A 144 22.81 -19.72 0.84
N ALA A 145 23.94 -19.60 0.15
CA ALA A 145 24.12 -18.78 -1.05
C ALA A 145 23.13 -19.04 -2.21
N ASN A 146 22.25 -20.03 -2.06
CA ASN A 146 21.17 -20.37 -2.96
C ASN A 146 19.90 -19.51 -2.83
N TRP A 147 19.90 -18.45 -2.01
CA TRP A 147 18.84 -17.43 -2.06
C TRP A 147 18.63 -16.89 -3.48
N ARG A 148 19.68 -16.89 -4.32
CA ARG A 148 19.60 -16.50 -5.75
C ARG A 148 18.67 -17.43 -6.54
N ILE A 149 18.70 -18.73 -6.27
CA ILE A 149 17.83 -19.74 -6.91
C ILE A 149 16.40 -19.61 -6.38
N SER A 150 16.23 -19.42 -5.06
CA SER A 150 14.90 -19.17 -4.47
C SER A 150 14.28 -17.86 -4.97
N LEU A 151 15.10 -16.82 -5.17
CA LEU A 151 14.64 -15.55 -5.73
C LEU A 151 14.30 -15.69 -7.22
N LEU A 152 15.09 -16.44 -8.01
CA LEU A 152 14.77 -16.76 -9.40
C LEU A 152 13.42 -17.48 -9.51
N LEU A 153 13.14 -18.48 -8.67
CA LEU A 153 11.82 -19.14 -8.66
C LEU A 153 10.68 -18.21 -8.24
N VAL A 154 10.94 -17.21 -7.39
CA VAL A 154 9.93 -16.21 -6.99
C VAL A 154 9.72 -15.13 -8.06
N LEU A 155 10.73 -14.86 -8.88
CA LEU A 155 10.68 -13.89 -9.97
C LEU A 155 10.20 -14.51 -11.30
N GLU A 156 10.42 -15.81 -11.53
CA GLU A 156 9.99 -16.54 -12.74
C GLU A 156 8.51 -16.95 -12.73
N ASN A 157 7.77 -16.71 -11.63
CA ASN A 157 6.33 -16.98 -11.53
C ASN A 157 5.44 -15.74 -11.76
N PHE A 158 5.98 -14.67 -12.37
CA PHE A 158 5.23 -13.47 -12.75
C PHE A 158 5.67 -12.91 -14.10
#